data_AF-A0A537I3V5-F1
#
_entry.id   AF-A0A537I3V5-F1
#
_cell.length_a   1.000
_cell.length_b   1.000
_cell.length_c   1.000
_cell.angle_alpha   90.00
_cell.angle_beta   90.00
_cell.angle_gamma   90.00
#
_symmetry.space_group_name_H-M   'P 1'
#
loop_
_entity.id
_entity.type
_entity.pdbx_description
1 polymer ?
#
loop_
_entity_poly.entity_id
_entity_poly.type
_entity_poly.pdbx_seq_one_letter_code
_entity_poly.pdbx_strand_id
1 'polypeptide(L)'
;MKKNLNLICLFSAFVMLAGSCKKTDTPDPCNGVIEFNKTESVGTGNNGTITITAPMGDTIQYQLNNGAFQASRFFTNLAPGNYIITVKNQKGCTDTTQTSILNYGPKYNLVKQLINGYCGPCHLNGGMDGGMNWDADSRIVANKDRIKARAVDGNPSFMPQGGQLTTIDKQKITDWINAGGRTSD
;
A
#
# COMPACT_ATOMS: atom_id res chain seq x y z
N MET A 1 38.26 -38.94 18.80
CA MET A 1 37.18 -39.96 18.83
C MET A 1 36.03 -39.44 17.98
N LYS A 2 35.58 -40.28 17.02
CA LYS A 2 34.27 -40.39 16.32
C LYS A 2 33.32 -39.17 16.33
N LYS A 3 32.63 -38.77 15.25
CA LYS A 3 32.41 -39.25 13.87
C LYS A 3 31.56 -38.18 13.15
N ASN A 4 31.77 -38.01 11.85
CA ASN A 4 30.91 -37.29 10.90
C ASN A 4 29.48 -37.86 10.85
N LEU A 5 28.50 -37.04 10.45
CA LEU A 5 27.47 -37.49 9.52
C LEU A 5 27.00 -36.36 8.58
N ASN A 6 27.22 -36.62 7.29
CA ASN A 6 26.77 -35.87 6.12
C ASN A 6 25.24 -35.86 6.03
N LEU A 7 24.66 -34.75 5.54
CA LEU A 7 23.51 -34.85 4.64
C LEU A 7 23.81 -34.07 3.36
N ILE A 8 24.22 -34.85 2.36
CA ILE A 8 24.30 -34.51 0.95
C ILE A 8 22.87 -34.27 0.46
N CYS A 9 22.60 -33.09 -0.10
CA CYS A 9 21.50 -32.91 -1.03
C CYS A 9 22.10 -32.51 -2.38
N LEU A 10 22.53 -33.52 -3.14
CA LEU A 10 22.84 -33.43 -4.56
C LEU A 10 21.52 -33.68 -5.31
N PHE A 11 20.98 -32.65 -5.96
CA PHE A 11 20.18 -32.84 -7.16
C PHE A 11 20.53 -31.77 -8.18
N SER A 12 21.13 -32.24 -9.27
CA SER A 12 21.07 -31.73 -10.63
C SER A 12 21.58 -30.32 -10.92
N ALA A 13 22.67 -30.30 -11.68
CA ALA A 13 23.06 -29.17 -12.52
C ALA A 13 21.91 -28.75 -13.44
N PHE A 14 21.53 -27.48 -13.35
CA PHE A 14 21.21 -26.69 -14.54
C PHE A 14 21.97 -25.38 -14.39
N VAL A 15 23.14 -25.35 -15.04
CA VAL A 15 23.84 -24.10 -15.31
C VAL A 15 22.96 -23.33 -16.30
N MET A 16 22.12 -22.45 -15.78
CA MET A 16 21.83 -21.20 -16.47
C MET A 16 22.78 -20.18 -15.84
N LEU A 17 23.75 -19.70 -16.62
CA LEU A 17 24.40 -18.44 -16.30
C LEU A 17 23.32 -17.35 -16.31
N ALA A 18 22.65 -17.15 -15.18
CA ALA A 18 22.08 -15.85 -14.88
C ALA A 18 23.29 -14.94 -14.62
N GLY A 19 23.69 -14.18 -15.63
CA GLY A 19 24.69 -13.13 -15.45
C GLY A 19 24.30 -12.32 -14.22
N SER A 20 25.17 -12.28 -13.22
CA SER A 20 24.90 -11.60 -11.96
C SER A 20 24.54 -10.15 -12.26
N CYS A 21 23.32 -9.75 -11.96
CA CYS A 21 22.86 -8.38 -12.08
C CYS A 21 23.76 -7.46 -11.29
N LYS A 22 24.35 -6.48 -11.95
CA LYS A 22 25.20 -5.48 -11.31
C LYS A 22 24.38 -4.20 -11.17
N LYS A 23 24.60 -3.47 -10.07
CA LYS A 23 24.04 -2.12 -9.80
C LYS A 23 24.29 -1.04 -10.88
N THR A 24 24.94 -1.42 -11.98
CA THR A 24 25.38 -0.57 -13.08
C THR A 24 24.59 -0.85 -14.36
N ASP A 25 23.55 -1.70 -14.32
CA ASP A 25 22.80 -2.13 -15.49
C ASP A 25 21.67 -1.15 -15.84
N THR A 26 21.92 -0.07 -16.60
CA THR A 26 20.90 0.96 -16.89
C THR A 26 19.85 0.58 -17.96
N PRO A 27 18.54 0.86 -17.79
CA PRO A 27 17.87 1.25 -16.54
C PRO A 27 17.88 0.09 -15.55
N ASP A 28 18.32 0.36 -14.33
CA ASP A 28 18.62 -0.68 -13.35
C ASP A 28 17.42 -0.96 -12.45
N PRO A 29 16.75 -2.11 -12.60
CA PRO A 29 15.70 -2.51 -11.68
C PRO A 29 16.25 -2.87 -10.30
N CYS A 30 17.55 -3.15 -10.20
CA CYS A 30 18.25 -3.54 -8.97
C CYS A 30 18.94 -2.36 -8.26
N ASN A 31 18.84 -1.12 -8.77
CA ASN A 31 19.42 0.07 -8.10
C ASN A 31 18.47 0.75 -7.10
N GLY A 32 17.42 0.06 -6.70
CA GLY A 32 16.79 0.32 -5.41
C GLY A 32 15.39 0.89 -5.50
N VAL A 33 14.49 0.10 -4.94
CA VAL A 33 13.09 0.41 -4.60
C VAL A 33 12.15 0.38 -5.80
N ILE A 34 11.33 -0.67 -5.85
CA ILE A 34 10.09 -0.65 -6.60
C ILE A 34 9.13 0.28 -5.87
N GLU A 35 8.81 1.40 -6.51
CA GLU A 35 7.79 2.34 -6.04
C GLU A 35 6.48 2.08 -6.76
N PHE A 36 5.38 2.18 -6.03
CA PHE A 36 4.05 1.98 -6.59
C PHE A 36 3.02 2.78 -5.81
N ASN A 37 1.94 3.12 -6.50
CA ASN A 37 0.70 3.58 -5.89
C ASN A 37 -0.32 2.44 -5.93
N LYS A 38 -1.21 2.41 -4.94
CA LYS A 38 -2.32 1.47 -4.92
C LYS A 38 -3.64 2.15 -4.53
N THR A 39 -4.73 1.54 -4.95
CA THR A 39 -6.06 1.80 -4.38
C THR A 39 -6.59 0.51 -3.79
N GLU A 40 -7.20 0.61 -2.61
CA GLU A 40 -7.82 -0.55 -1.97
C GLU A 40 -9.13 -0.92 -2.66
N SER A 41 -9.61 -2.14 -2.43
CA SER A 41 -10.93 -2.54 -2.90
C SER A 41 -12.00 -1.92 -2.02
N VAL A 42 -13.14 -1.56 -2.61
CA VAL A 42 -14.28 -0.95 -1.89
C VAL A 42 -15.54 -1.77 -2.10
N GLY A 43 -16.15 -2.18 -0.99
CA GLY A 43 -17.41 -2.94 -0.96
C GLY A 43 -17.22 -4.42 -1.30
N THR A 44 -18.05 -4.94 -2.20
CA THR A 44 -18.02 -6.35 -2.62
C THR A 44 -17.30 -6.58 -3.95
N GLY A 45 -16.78 -5.53 -4.58
CA GLY A 45 -16.08 -5.61 -5.85
C GLY A 45 -14.60 -5.98 -5.71
N ASN A 46 -14.01 -6.41 -6.82
CA ASN A 46 -12.56 -6.49 -7.02
C ASN A 46 -12.15 -5.25 -7.83
N ASN A 47 -12.03 -4.10 -7.17
CA ASN A 47 -11.75 -2.82 -7.83
C ASN A 47 -10.49 -2.14 -7.30
N GLY A 48 -9.66 -2.89 -6.55
CA GLY A 48 -8.33 -2.46 -6.18
C GLY A 48 -7.41 -2.30 -7.39
N THR A 49 -6.39 -1.48 -7.25
CA THR A 49 -5.40 -1.24 -8.31
C THR A 49 -3.99 -1.16 -7.75
N ILE A 50 -3.02 -1.54 -8.58
CA ILE A 50 -1.59 -1.30 -8.35
C ILE A 50 -1.04 -0.64 -9.61
N THR A 51 -0.40 0.51 -9.45
CA THR A 51 0.32 1.21 -10.51
C THR A 51 1.77 1.38 -10.10
N ILE A 52 2.67 0.74 -10.84
CA ILE A 52 4.10 0.82 -10.58
C ILE A 52 4.60 2.17 -11.12
N THR A 53 5.30 2.94 -10.28
CA THR A 53 5.84 4.26 -10.60
C THR A 53 7.34 4.24 -10.82
N ALA A 54 8.05 3.29 -10.22
CA ALA A 54 9.47 3.04 -10.49
C ALA A 54 9.81 1.55 -10.28
N PRO A 55 10.82 1.02 -11.00
CA PRO A 55 11.57 1.65 -12.09
C PRO A 55 10.71 1.82 -13.35
N MET A 56 11.04 2.82 -14.18
CA MET A 56 10.41 3.03 -15.50
C MET A 56 11.42 2.86 -16.63
N GLY A 57 10.92 2.53 -17.83
CA GLY A 57 11.70 2.50 -19.07
C GLY A 57 11.05 1.61 -20.11
N ASP A 58 11.33 1.86 -21.39
CA ASP A 58 10.70 1.16 -22.52
C ASP A 58 11.04 -0.33 -22.60
N THR A 59 12.10 -0.74 -21.90
CA THR A 59 12.57 -2.12 -21.87
C THR A 59 12.37 -2.80 -20.50
N ILE A 60 11.66 -2.13 -19.59
CA ILE A 60 11.23 -2.70 -18.31
C ILE A 60 9.91 -3.45 -18.51
N GLN A 61 9.86 -4.66 -17.96
CA GLN A 61 8.67 -5.49 -17.88
C GLN A 61 8.22 -5.62 -16.42
N TYR A 62 6.91 -5.71 -16.22
CA TYR A 62 6.27 -5.82 -14.92
C TYR A 62 5.46 -7.10 -14.85
N GLN A 63 5.40 -7.69 -13.67
CA GLN A 63 4.66 -8.91 -13.38
C GLN A 63 4.01 -8.78 -12.02
N LEU A 64 2.77 -9.27 -11.92
CA LEU A 64 2.05 -9.40 -10.66
C LEU A 64 1.87 -10.88 -10.34
N ASN A 65 2.26 -11.27 -9.12
CA ASN A 65 2.30 -12.65 -8.65
C ASN A 65 3.07 -13.54 -9.66
N ASN A 66 2.43 -14.63 -10.08
CA ASN A 66 2.98 -15.58 -11.06
C ASN A 66 2.41 -15.35 -12.48
N GLY A 67 1.87 -14.16 -12.77
CA GLY A 67 1.32 -13.82 -14.09
C GLY A 67 2.38 -13.71 -15.18
N ALA A 68 1.99 -13.36 -16.42
CA ALA A 68 2.96 -13.08 -17.47
C ALA A 68 3.65 -11.72 -17.25
N PHE A 69 4.92 -11.60 -17.64
CA PHE A 69 5.56 -10.29 -17.77
C PHE A 69 4.90 -9.48 -18.88
N GLN A 70 4.61 -8.22 -18.61
CA GLN A 70 3.98 -7.29 -19.55
C GLN A 70 4.68 -5.92 -19.51
N ALA A 71 4.56 -5.15 -20.60
CA ALA A 71 5.06 -3.77 -20.63
C ALA A 71 4.16 -2.81 -19.84
N SER A 72 2.88 -3.17 -19.67
CA SER A 72 1.94 -2.36 -18.88
C SER A 72 2.28 -2.41 -17.39
N ARG A 73 2.35 -1.22 -16.78
CA ARG A 73 2.57 -1.02 -15.34
C ARG A 73 1.28 -0.95 -14.52
N PHE A 74 0.13 -1.08 -15.17
CA PHE A 74 -1.19 -0.95 -14.56
C PHE A 74 -1.79 -2.32 -14.31
N PHE A 75 -2.11 -2.60 -13.05
CA PHE A 75 -2.87 -3.77 -12.63
C PHE A 75 -4.18 -3.30 -12.01
N THR A 76 -5.30 -3.72 -12.60
CA THR A 76 -6.65 -3.32 -12.21
C THR A 76 -7.49 -4.54 -11.87
N ASN A 77 -8.69 -4.30 -11.36
CA ASN A 77 -9.64 -5.33 -10.95
C ASN A 77 -9.09 -6.30 -9.90
N LEU A 78 -8.27 -5.77 -8.98
CA LEU A 78 -7.63 -6.58 -7.94
C LEU A 78 -8.60 -6.83 -6.79
N ALA A 79 -8.69 -8.09 -6.38
CA ALA A 79 -9.39 -8.48 -5.18
C ALA A 79 -8.58 -8.10 -3.93
N PRO A 80 -9.21 -8.03 -2.75
CA PRO A 80 -8.46 -7.98 -1.49
C PRO A 80 -7.53 -9.19 -1.36
N GLY A 81 -6.26 -8.95 -1.03
CA GLY A 81 -5.25 -10.00 -0.96
C GLY A 81 -3.82 -9.47 -0.98
N ASN A 82 -2.85 -10.38 -0.83
CA ASN A 82 -1.43 -10.08 -0.94
C ASN A 82 -0.95 -10.24 -2.38
N TYR A 83 -0.08 -9.32 -2.79
CA TYR A 83 0.44 -9.23 -4.14
C TYR A 83 1.96 -9.11 -4.12
N ILE A 84 2.59 -9.88 -4.99
CA ILE A 84 4.03 -9.81 -5.27
C ILE A 84 4.19 -9.04 -6.58
N ILE A 85 4.96 -7.96 -6.56
CA ILE A 85 5.28 -7.18 -7.74
C ILE A 85 6.71 -7.53 -8.13
N THR A 86 6.92 -7.95 -9.38
CA THR A 86 8.24 -8.21 -9.93
C THR A 86 8.46 -7.30 -11.14
N VAL A 87 9.62 -6.64 -11.16
CA VAL A 87 10.06 -5.85 -12.31
C VAL A 87 11.28 -6.51 -12.94
N LYS A 88 11.44 -6.40 -14.26
CA LYS A 88 12.51 -7.04 -15.00
C LYS A 88 13.04 -6.13 -16.11
N ASN A 89 14.35 -6.01 -16.27
CA ASN A 89 14.94 -5.28 -17.40
C ASN A 89 15.31 -6.17 -18.59
N GLN A 90 15.79 -5.55 -19.67
CA GLN A 90 16.26 -6.22 -20.89
C GLN A 90 17.43 -7.19 -20.70
N LYS A 91 18.22 -7.05 -19.63
CA LYS A 91 19.32 -7.97 -19.30
C LYS A 91 18.86 -9.19 -18.49
N GLY A 92 17.56 -9.26 -18.18
CA GLY A 92 16.97 -10.34 -17.38
C GLY A 92 17.05 -10.10 -15.87
N CYS A 93 17.50 -8.92 -15.43
CA CYS A 93 17.60 -8.60 -14.01
C CYS A 93 16.24 -8.31 -13.41
N THR A 94 15.97 -8.89 -12.24
CA THR A 94 14.68 -8.77 -11.55
C THR A 94 14.83 -8.16 -10.17
N ASP A 95 13.84 -7.36 -9.77
CA ASP A 95 13.60 -6.96 -8.39
C ASP A 95 12.15 -7.29 -8.00
N THR A 96 11.90 -7.50 -6.71
CA THR A 96 10.59 -7.92 -6.21
C THR A 96 10.22 -7.17 -4.92
N THR A 97 8.97 -6.74 -4.84
CA THR A 97 8.38 -6.16 -3.62
C THR A 97 7.01 -6.80 -3.35
N GLN A 98 6.50 -6.60 -2.14
CA GLN A 98 5.20 -7.11 -1.72
C GLN A 98 4.31 -5.98 -1.23
N THR A 99 3.02 -6.12 -1.49
CA THR A 99 1.98 -5.22 -1.00
C THR A 99 0.68 -5.98 -0.79
N SER A 100 -0.28 -5.36 -0.13
CA SER A 100 -1.62 -5.92 0.05
C SER A 100 -2.67 -4.96 -0.49
N ILE A 101 -3.73 -5.50 -1.08
CA ILE A 101 -4.99 -4.80 -1.29
C ILE A 101 -5.92 -5.17 -0.12
N LEU A 102 -6.39 -4.17 0.60
CA LEU A 102 -7.37 -4.29 1.67
C LEU A 102 -8.79 -4.23 1.10
N ASN A 103 -9.75 -4.67 1.92
CA ASN A 103 -11.17 -4.44 1.63
C ASN A 103 -11.71 -3.35 2.54
N TYR A 104 -12.05 -2.21 1.96
CA TYR A 104 -12.72 -1.13 2.66
C TYR A 104 -14.22 -1.21 2.50
N GLY A 105 -14.93 -0.99 3.60
CA GLY A 105 -16.34 -0.68 3.52
C GLY A 105 -16.56 0.71 2.92
N PRO A 106 -17.76 0.96 2.36
CA PRO A 106 -18.05 2.22 1.66
C PRO A 106 -17.96 3.42 2.60
N LYS A 107 -18.29 3.29 3.89
CA LYS A 107 -18.27 4.42 4.84
C LYS A 107 -16.85 4.74 5.26
N TYR A 108 -16.03 3.73 5.55
CA TYR A 108 -14.62 3.92 5.87
C TYR A 108 -13.86 4.56 4.72
N ASN A 109 -14.13 4.15 3.48
CA ASN A 109 -13.49 4.74 2.31
C ASN A 109 -13.75 6.26 2.22
N LEU A 110 -14.97 6.71 2.51
CA LEU A 110 -15.29 8.15 2.58
C LEU A 110 -14.53 8.85 3.71
N VAL A 111 -14.44 8.25 4.90
CA VAL A 111 -13.67 8.80 6.01
C VAL A 111 -12.18 8.90 5.67
N LYS A 112 -11.61 7.89 5.01
CA LYS A 112 -10.20 7.91 4.59
C LYS A 112 -9.91 9.03 3.59
N GLN A 113 -10.83 9.31 2.67
CA GLN A 113 -10.72 10.46 1.76
C GLN A 113 -10.76 11.79 2.52
N LEU A 114 -11.63 11.93 3.53
CA LEU A 114 -11.67 13.12 4.38
C LEU A 114 -10.37 13.32 5.16
N ILE A 115 -9.84 12.25 5.74
CA ILE A 115 -8.57 12.30 6.47
C ILE A 115 -7.43 12.75 5.55
N ASN A 116 -7.33 12.16 4.36
CA ASN A 116 -6.28 12.54 3.40
C ASN A 116 -6.40 14.00 2.95
N GLY A 117 -7.62 14.51 2.74
CA GLY A 117 -7.85 15.87 2.29
C GLY A 117 -7.70 16.94 3.39
N TYR A 118 -8.34 16.73 4.54
CA TYR A 118 -8.44 17.73 5.61
C TYR A 118 -7.38 17.58 6.70
N CYS A 119 -6.96 16.35 7.01
CA CYS A 119 -5.98 16.08 8.08
C CYS A 119 -4.57 15.86 7.52
N GLY A 120 -4.49 15.45 6.25
CA GLY A 120 -3.26 15.12 5.53
C GLY A 120 -2.13 16.14 5.63
N PRO A 121 -2.40 17.43 5.43
CA PRO A 121 -1.36 18.45 5.46
C PRO A 121 -0.54 18.54 6.76
N CYS A 122 -1.08 18.09 7.90
CA CYS A 122 -0.42 18.19 9.22
C CYS A 122 -0.16 16.84 9.90
N HIS A 123 -0.93 15.81 9.56
CA HIS A 123 -0.98 14.55 10.32
C HIS A 123 -0.71 13.30 9.47
N LEU A 124 -0.10 13.43 8.29
CA LEU A 124 0.37 12.30 7.48
C LEU A 124 1.88 12.38 7.24
N ASN A 125 2.47 11.28 6.80
CA ASN A 125 3.89 11.09 6.46
C ASN A 125 4.84 11.45 7.60
N GLY A 126 4.49 11.07 8.84
CA GLY A 126 5.29 11.39 10.02
C GLY A 126 5.11 12.82 10.54
N GLY A 127 4.24 13.63 9.93
CA GLY A 127 3.71 14.84 10.55
C GLY A 127 3.00 14.48 11.85
N MET A 128 3.56 14.88 12.98
CA MET A 128 3.05 14.58 14.32
C MET A 128 2.59 15.86 15.03
N ASP A 129 1.88 16.73 14.32
CA ASP A 129 1.28 17.90 14.97
C ASP A 129 0.31 17.42 16.05
N GLY A 130 0.51 17.90 17.28
CA GLY A 130 -0.24 17.42 18.43
C GLY A 130 -0.10 15.91 18.72
N GLY A 131 0.99 15.28 18.27
CA GLY A 131 1.33 13.87 18.54
C GLY A 131 0.50 12.84 17.78
N MET A 132 -0.24 13.24 16.74
CA MET A 132 -1.10 12.34 15.97
C MET A 132 -0.61 12.18 14.54
N ASN A 133 -0.59 10.93 14.08
CA ASN A 133 -0.34 10.55 12.70
C ASN A 133 -1.40 9.55 12.22
N TRP A 134 -2.04 9.83 11.07
CA TRP A 134 -3.13 9.07 10.46
C TRP A 134 -2.72 8.17 9.28
N ASP A 135 -1.41 7.93 9.10
CA ASP A 135 -0.87 7.15 7.99
C ASP A 135 -1.38 5.70 7.95
N ALA A 136 -1.68 5.12 9.12
CA ALA A 136 -2.13 3.74 9.23
C ALA A 136 -3.62 3.65 9.58
N ASP A 137 -4.34 2.78 8.86
CA ASP A 137 -5.77 2.56 9.08
C ASP A 137 -6.09 2.06 10.48
N SER A 138 -5.20 1.25 11.06
CA SER A 138 -5.31 0.81 12.45
C SER A 138 -5.30 1.97 13.44
N ARG A 139 -4.52 3.03 13.20
CA ARG A 139 -4.50 4.24 14.04
C ARG A 139 -5.79 5.03 13.88
N ILE A 140 -6.31 5.13 12.66
CA ILE A 140 -7.60 5.80 12.39
C ILE A 140 -8.72 5.09 13.15
N VAL A 141 -8.84 3.77 13.00
CA VAL A 141 -9.85 2.95 13.69
C VAL A 141 -9.71 3.05 15.22
N ALA A 142 -8.49 2.90 15.75
CA ALA A 142 -8.24 2.94 17.19
C ALA A 142 -8.56 4.30 17.83
N ASN A 143 -8.58 5.37 17.04
CA ASN A 143 -8.83 6.74 17.52
C ASN A 143 -10.12 7.34 16.95
N LYS A 144 -11.05 6.52 16.45
CA LYS A 144 -12.31 6.98 15.86
C LYS A 144 -13.08 7.94 16.77
N ASP A 145 -13.09 7.70 18.08
CA ASP A 145 -13.79 8.55 19.05
C ASP A 145 -13.11 9.91 19.21
N ARG A 146 -11.77 9.94 19.15
CA ARG A 146 -11.00 11.20 19.11
C ARG A 146 -11.27 11.97 17.82
N ILE A 147 -11.33 11.27 16.68
CA ILE A 147 -11.65 11.88 15.39
C ILE A 147 -13.04 12.52 15.46
N LYS A 148 -14.05 11.81 15.98
CA LYS A 148 -15.40 12.35 16.18
C LYS A 148 -15.39 13.55 17.12
N ALA A 149 -14.80 13.41 18.31
CA ALA A 149 -14.78 14.46 19.31
C ALA A 149 -14.20 15.76 18.75
N ARG A 150 -13.13 15.68 17.96
CA ARG A 150 -12.41 16.86 17.45
C ARG A 150 -12.98 17.40 16.15
N ALA A 151 -13.30 16.53 15.19
CA ALA A 151 -13.72 16.95 13.85
C ALA A 151 -15.24 17.16 13.72
N VAL A 152 -16.03 16.46 14.53
CA VAL A 152 -17.49 16.56 14.54
C VAL A 152 -17.96 17.42 15.70
N ASP A 153 -17.58 17.05 16.93
CA ASP A 153 -18.17 17.63 18.15
C ASP A 153 -17.44 18.91 18.62
N GLY A 154 -16.21 19.14 18.16
CA GLY A 154 -15.41 20.32 18.53
C GLY A 154 -14.87 20.31 19.96
N ASN A 155 -14.68 19.13 20.57
CA ASN A 155 -14.23 18.96 21.95
C ASN A 155 -12.80 18.38 22.04
N PRO A 156 -11.84 19.03 22.73
CA PRO A 156 -11.97 20.34 23.42
C PRO A 156 -11.93 21.57 22.49
N SER A 157 -11.68 21.37 21.20
CA SER A 157 -11.71 22.38 20.15
C SER A 157 -11.86 21.69 18.80
N PHE A 158 -12.34 22.42 17.79
CA PHE A 158 -12.48 21.89 16.43
C PHE A 158 -11.13 21.60 15.79
N MET A 159 -11.02 20.47 15.11
CA MET A 159 -9.93 20.16 14.20
C MET A 159 -10.52 19.77 12.84
N PRO A 160 -10.06 20.33 11.71
CA PRO A 160 -8.91 21.21 11.55
C PRO A 160 -9.12 22.64 12.09
N GLN A 161 -8.04 23.31 12.52
CA GLN A 161 -8.07 24.67 13.08
C GLN A 161 -8.31 25.76 12.02
N GLY A 162 -8.03 25.47 10.74
CA GLY A 162 -8.17 26.41 9.61
C GLY A 162 -9.57 26.46 8.98
N GLY A 163 -10.55 25.79 9.58
CA GLY A 163 -11.92 25.70 9.07
C GLY A 163 -12.57 24.38 9.45
N GLN A 164 -13.87 24.41 9.77
CA GLN A 164 -14.58 23.19 10.13
C GLN A 164 -14.95 22.36 8.91
N LEU A 165 -15.05 21.05 9.09
CA LEU A 165 -15.69 20.17 8.12
C LEU A 165 -17.13 20.64 7.86
N THR A 166 -17.59 20.45 6.63
CA THR A 166 -19.00 20.67 6.27
C THR A 166 -19.92 19.73 7.07
N THR A 167 -21.20 20.07 7.18
CA THR A 167 -22.20 19.19 7.82
C THR A 167 -22.23 17.80 7.18
N ILE A 168 -22.10 17.73 5.85
CA ILE A 168 -22.07 16.47 5.10
C ILE A 168 -20.82 15.65 5.46
N ASP A 169 -19.66 16.28 5.57
CA ASP A 169 -18.42 15.58 5.91
C ASP A 169 -18.41 15.11 7.36
N LYS A 170 -18.96 15.91 8.29
CA LYS A 170 -19.21 15.49 9.67
C LYS A 170 -20.16 14.28 9.75
N GLN A 171 -21.18 14.23 8.89
CA GLN A 171 -22.11 13.11 8.84
C GLN A 171 -21.42 11.81 8.40
N LYS A 172 -20.53 11.86 7.40
CA LYS A 172 -19.77 10.67 6.95
C LYS A 172 -18.98 10.01 8.09
N ILE A 173 -18.34 10.83 8.93
CA ILE A 173 -17.61 10.34 10.12
C ILE A 173 -18.58 9.70 11.12
N THR A 174 -19.71 10.37 11.39
CA THR A 174 -20.74 9.85 12.30
C THR A 174 -21.34 8.53 11.81
N ASP A 175 -21.66 8.43 10.53
CA ASP A 175 -22.24 7.23 9.92
C ASP A 175 -21.29 6.03 9.95
N TRP A 176 -20.01 6.27 9.70
CA TRP A 176 -18.98 5.23 9.81
C TRP A 176 -18.85 4.73 11.25
N ILE A 177 -18.83 5.63 12.23
CA ILE A 177 -18.73 5.25 13.66
C ILE A 177 -19.97 4.49 14.12
N ASN A 178 -21.17 4.95 13.73
CA ASN A 178 -22.43 4.28 14.03
C ASN A 178 -22.52 2.87 13.40
N ALA A 179 -21.82 2.63 12.29
CA ALA A 179 -21.73 1.32 11.66
C ALA A 179 -20.76 0.35 12.36
N GLY A 180 -19.98 0.83 13.33
CA GLY A 180 -18.98 0.04 14.05
C GLY A 180 -17.59 0.68 14.04
N GLY A 181 -17.32 1.61 13.11
CA GLY A 181 -16.05 2.31 12.99
C GLY A 181 -14.86 1.41 12.64
N ARG A 182 -15.07 0.37 11.83
CA ARG A 182 -14.04 -0.56 11.34
C ARG A 182 -13.66 -0.21 9.90
N THR A 183 -12.53 -0.73 9.42
CA THR A 183 -12.14 -0.57 8.01
C THR A 183 -13.14 -1.20 7.04
N SER A 184 -13.87 -2.22 7.47
CA SER A 184 -14.86 -2.95 6.66
C SER A 184 -16.24 -2.29 6.58
N ASP A 185 -16.49 -1.19 7.30
CA ASP A 185 -17.81 -0.55 7.41
C ASP A 185 -18.06 0.53 6.33
#